data_AF-A0A4P6DGD8-F1
#
_entry.id   AF-A0A4P6DGD8-F1
#
_cell.length_a   1.000
_cell.length_b   1.000
_cell.length_c   1.000
_cell.angle_alpha   90.00
_cell.angle_beta   90.00
_cell.angle_gamma   90.00
#
_symmetry.space_group_name_H-M   'P 1'
#
loop_
_entity.id
_entity.type
_entity.pdbx_description
1 polymer ?
#
loop_
_entity_poly.entity_id
_entity_poly.type
_entity_poly.pdbx_seq_one_letter_code
_entity_poly.pdbx_strand_id
1 'polypeptide(L)'
;VFAGTPDIYGPGAIEAQSSLIVKHPKYDYSIEELGGHDIALIKVDLSFQLDKVKILPLSDENWPLNDHTYKRFCKIIGFGSVEGDRDKPSLHVNEVFAEHGYKACSGCTEGDQQYQLVCLKRGDDIGICGSDIGGPLICDGKAVAVAHKIFKVGQCNNSRPNIKTKCHRKETVSAFMYICPYLGWISKYVDRTPVSCGKNLLLSSANSRAELDFFAILQLFLSTIRIISHFTVL
;
A
#
# COMPACT_ATOMS: atom_id res chain seq x y z
N VAL A 1 -14.33 -19.17 -0.11
CA VAL A 1 -13.27 -18.57 -0.94
C VAL A 1 -13.01 -19.51 -2.11
N PHE A 2 -12.94 -18.98 -3.32
CA PHE A 2 -12.60 -19.76 -4.52
C PHE A 2 -11.15 -19.43 -4.95
N ALA A 3 -10.38 -20.43 -5.35
CA ALA A 3 -8.98 -20.27 -5.78
C ALA A 3 -8.61 -21.27 -6.89
N GLY A 4 -7.42 -21.09 -7.48
CA GLY A 4 -6.83 -22.06 -8.42
C GLY A 4 -7.44 -22.08 -9.83
N THR A 5 -8.26 -21.10 -10.18
CA THR A 5 -8.88 -20.99 -11.51
C THR A 5 -8.77 -19.56 -12.07
N PRO A 6 -8.50 -19.39 -13.38
CA PRO A 6 -8.63 -18.11 -14.06
C PRO A 6 -10.06 -17.84 -14.59
N ASP A 7 -10.97 -18.81 -14.48
CA ASP A 7 -12.38 -18.70 -14.85
C ASP A 7 -13.24 -18.93 -13.59
N ILE A 8 -13.90 -17.88 -13.12
CA ILE A 8 -14.70 -17.92 -11.88
C ILE A 8 -15.93 -18.83 -11.99
N TYR A 9 -16.39 -19.12 -13.22
CA TYR A 9 -17.50 -20.05 -13.49
C TYR A 9 -17.03 -21.38 -14.10
N GLY A 10 -15.72 -21.53 -14.31
CA GLY A 10 -15.11 -22.69 -14.94
C GLY A 10 -14.99 -23.89 -13.99
N PRO A 11 -14.99 -25.12 -14.53
CA PRO A 11 -14.69 -26.31 -13.76
C PRO A 11 -13.23 -26.27 -13.28
N GLY A 12 -12.98 -26.65 -12.02
CA GLY A 12 -11.61 -26.72 -11.46
C GLY A 12 -11.30 -25.66 -10.39
N ALA A 13 -12.25 -24.77 -10.09
CA ALA A 13 -12.18 -23.89 -8.93
C ALA A 13 -12.07 -24.71 -7.63
N ILE A 14 -11.17 -24.29 -6.75
CA ILE A 14 -11.00 -24.85 -5.42
C ILE A 14 -11.85 -24.04 -4.46
N GLU A 15 -12.85 -24.67 -3.87
CA GLU A 15 -13.65 -24.06 -2.82
C GLU A 15 -13.06 -24.37 -1.44
N ALA A 16 -12.81 -23.32 -0.66
CA ALA A 16 -12.43 -23.41 0.73
C ALA A 16 -13.38 -22.61 1.61
N GLN A 17 -13.89 -23.23 2.66
CA GLN A 17 -14.76 -22.59 3.65
C GLN A 17 -13.94 -21.66 4.55
N SER A 18 -14.47 -20.46 4.80
CA SER A 18 -13.88 -19.53 5.76
C SER A 18 -14.34 -19.86 7.17
N SER A 19 -13.41 -19.92 8.12
CA SER A 19 -13.70 -20.21 9.54
C SER A 19 -13.68 -18.97 10.44
N LEU A 20 -13.03 -17.88 10.01
CA LEU A 20 -12.91 -16.65 10.78
C LEU A 20 -12.65 -15.46 9.86
N ILE A 21 -13.26 -14.32 10.18
CA ILE A 21 -12.94 -13.02 9.57
C ILE A 21 -12.46 -12.09 10.69
N VAL A 22 -11.26 -11.54 10.54
CA VAL A 22 -10.66 -10.60 11.49
C VAL A 22 -10.51 -9.25 10.80
N LYS A 23 -11.39 -8.31 11.14
CA LYS A 23 -11.27 -6.91 10.68
C LYS A 23 -10.17 -6.20 11.48
N HIS A 24 -9.47 -5.27 10.87
CA HIS A 24 -8.53 -4.43 11.61
C HIS A 24 -9.27 -3.66 12.72
N PRO A 25 -8.76 -3.59 13.97
CA PRO A 25 -9.49 -3.03 15.10
C PRO A 25 -9.77 -1.53 14.99
N LYS A 26 -9.01 -0.81 14.16
CA LYS A 26 -9.24 0.61 13.86
C LYS A 26 -10.18 0.85 12.67
N TYR A 27 -10.65 -0.20 11.99
CA TYR A 27 -11.61 -0.05 10.92
C TYR A 27 -12.97 0.32 11.50
N ASP A 28 -13.52 1.45 11.05
CA ASP A 28 -14.86 1.91 11.41
C ASP A 28 -15.69 2.11 10.15
N TYR A 29 -16.68 1.23 9.94
CA TYR A 29 -17.54 1.31 8.76
C TYR A 29 -18.43 2.56 8.74
N SER A 30 -18.68 3.17 9.91
CA SER A 30 -19.51 4.37 10.02
C SER A 30 -18.78 5.62 9.53
N ILE A 31 -17.46 5.55 9.47
CA ILE A 31 -16.56 6.60 9.03
C ILE A 31 -15.99 6.12 7.70
N GLU A 32 -16.69 6.37 6.59
CA GLU A 32 -16.30 5.96 5.22
C GLU A 32 -15.06 6.74 4.71
N GLU A 33 -14.00 6.80 5.51
CA GLU A 33 -12.76 7.54 5.31
C GLU A 33 -11.83 6.84 4.31
N LEU A 34 -11.23 7.64 3.43
CA LEU A 34 -10.20 7.17 2.52
C LEU A 34 -8.94 6.78 3.33
N GLY A 35 -8.59 5.50 3.28
CA GLY A 35 -7.49 4.99 4.10
C GLY A 35 -7.89 4.62 5.53
N GLY A 36 -9.19 4.55 5.86
CA GLY A 36 -9.71 4.22 7.21
C GLY A 36 -9.49 2.78 7.69
N HIS A 37 -8.26 2.25 7.55
CA HIS A 37 -7.87 0.91 7.97
C HIS A 37 -8.70 -0.24 7.35
N ASP A 38 -9.13 -0.08 6.09
CA ASP A 38 -9.96 -1.04 5.37
C ASP A 38 -9.18 -2.30 4.94
N ILE A 39 -8.82 -3.11 5.92
CA ILE A 39 -8.10 -4.36 5.75
C ILE A 39 -8.63 -5.42 6.72
N ALA A 40 -8.74 -6.65 6.23
CA ALA A 40 -9.23 -7.79 7.01
C ALA A 40 -8.45 -9.05 6.64
N LEU A 41 -8.42 -10.01 7.56
CA LEU A 41 -7.90 -11.36 7.33
C LEU A 41 -9.06 -12.34 7.29
N ILE A 42 -8.99 -13.30 6.37
CA ILE A 42 -9.95 -14.41 6.26
C ILE A 42 -9.19 -15.70 6.49
N LYS A 43 -9.55 -16.44 7.55
CA LYS A 43 -8.98 -17.76 7.83
C LYS A 43 -9.66 -18.80 6.95
N VAL A 44 -8.89 -19.39 6.06
CA VAL A 44 -9.29 -20.52 5.21
C VAL A 44 -8.38 -21.70 5.47
N ASP A 45 -8.93 -22.91 5.35
CA ASP A 45 -8.11 -24.11 5.29
C ASP A 45 -7.85 -24.45 3.81
N LEU A 46 -6.59 -24.37 3.40
CA LEU A 46 -6.11 -24.73 2.05
C LEU A 46 -5.01 -25.80 2.13
N SER A 47 -4.81 -26.41 3.30
CA SER A 47 -3.72 -27.35 3.57
C SER A 47 -3.73 -28.55 2.62
N PHE A 48 -4.89 -28.89 2.07
CA PHE A 48 -5.09 -30.03 1.19
C PHE A 48 -4.68 -29.78 -0.28
N GLN A 49 -4.38 -28.55 -0.71
CA GLN A 49 -4.23 -28.21 -2.15
C GLN A 49 -3.15 -27.16 -2.50
N LEU A 50 -2.06 -27.08 -1.74
CA LEU A 50 -0.92 -26.18 -2.02
C LEU A 50 -0.14 -26.53 -3.31
N ASP A 51 -0.43 -27.67 -3.94
CA ASP A 51 0.09 -28.05 -5.27
C ASP A 51 -0.55 -27.23 -6.40
N LYS A 52 -1.79 -26.75 -6.21
CA LYS A 52 -2.56 -25.98 -7.21
C LYS A 52 -2.61 -24.48 -6.92
N VAL A 53 -2.39 -24.08 -5.66
CA VAL A 53 -2.36 -22.66 -5.26
C VAL A 53 -1.03 -22.32 -4.60
N LYS A 54 -0.52 -21.12 -4.87
CA LYS A 54 0.72 -20.62 -4.26
C LYS A 54 0.42 -19.45 -3.35
N ILE A 55 1.16 -19.36 -2.26
CA ILE A 55 1.12 -18.22 -1.36
C ILE A 55 1.91 -17.07 -2.00
N LEU A 56 1.26 -15.93 -2.16
CA LEU A 56 1.92 -14.68 -2.55
C LEU A 56 2.59 -14.08 -1.31
N PRO A 57 3.93 -13.96 -1.24
CA PRO A 57 4.59 -13.37 -0.09
C PRO A 57 4.23 -11.89 0.08
N LEU A 58 4.12 -11.42 1.32
CA LEU A 58 3.99 -10.00 1.63
C LEU A 58 5.35 -9.30 1.50
N SER A 59 5.34 -8.06 1.04
CA SER A 59 6.51 -7.18 1.04
C SER A 59 6.85 -6.73 2.45
N ASP A 60 8.12 -6.88 2.80
CA ASP A 60 8.79 -6.33 3.98
C ASP A 60 9.69 -5.14 3.63
N GLU A 61 9.65 -4.69 2.39
CA GLU A 61 10.44 -3.55 1.92
C GLU A 61 9.68 -2.25 2.12
N ASN A 62 10.39 -1.23 2.61
CA ASN A 62 9.85 0.12 2.68
C ASN A 62 9.61 0.63 1.26
N TRP A 63 8.46 1.27 1.07
CA TRP A 63 8.21 2.00 -0.16
C TRP A 63 9.23 3.15 -0.29
N PRO A 64 9.94 3.26 -1.42
CA PRO A 64 10.88 4.35 -1.64
C PRO A 64 10.16 5.71 -1.65
N LEU A 65 10.55 6.66 -0.81
CA LEU A 65 9.91 7.99 -0.74
C LEU A 65 10.70 9.09 -1.46
N ASN A 66 11.80 8.75 -2.13
CA ASN A 66 12.57 9.75 -2.86
C ASN A 66 11.89 10.15 -4.18
N ASP A 67 12.18 11.37 -4.63
CA ASP A 67 11.52 12.02 -5.76
C ASP A 67 11.65 11.28 -7.09
N HIS A 68 12.63 10.40 -7.23
CA HIS A 68 12.91 9.69 -8.47
C HIS A 68 12.37 8.24 -8.47
N THR A 69 12.13 7.64 -7.30
CA THR A 69 11.76 6.22 -7.17
C THR A 69 10.47 5.98 -6.42
N TYR A 70 9.75 7.04 -5.99
CA TYR A 70 8.42 6.90 -5.37
C TYR A 70 7.37 6.22 -6.25
N LYS A 71 7.65 6.12 -7.55
CA LYS A 71 6.88 5.34 -8.53
C LYS A 71 7.47 3.95 -8.64
N ARG A 72 6.63 2.94 -8.50
CA ARG A 72 6.99 1.53 -8.72
C ARG A 72 6.18 0.94 -9.86
N PHE A 73 6.82 0.06 -10.62
CA PHE A 73 6.13 -0.77 -11.59
C PHE A 73 5.54 -1.99 -10.89
N CYS A 74 4.25 -2.22 -11.07
CA CYS A 74 3.49 -3.20 -10.33
C CYS A 74 2.44 -3.87 -11.24
N LYS A 75 1.76 -4.86 -10.70
CA LYS A 75 0.67 -5.58 -11.36
C LYS A 75 -0.56 -5.59 -10.46
N ILE A 76 -1.71 -5.44 -11.07
CA ILE A 76 -3.00 -5.72 -10.45
C ILE A 76 -3.59 -6.96 -11.13
N ILE A 77 -4.30 -7.77 -10.37
CA ILE A 77 -4.88 -9.02 -10.84
C ILE A 77 -6.28 -9.17 -10.23
N GLY A 78 -7.26 -9.53 -11.06
CA GLY A 78 -8.62 -9.69 -10.59
C GLY A 78 -9.63 -10.00 -11.70
N PHE A 79 -10.91 -9.97 -11.31
CA PHE A 79 -12.07 -10.30 -12.14
C PHE A 79 -12.98 -9.08 -12.35
N GLY A 80 -12.51 -7.88 -12.01
CA GLY A 80 -13.21 -6.62 -12.23
C GLY A 80 -13.61 -6.44 -13.69
N SER A 81 -14.77 -5.83 -13.91
CA SER A 81 -15.28 -5.61 -15.25
C SER A 81 -14.34 -4.71 -16.05
N VAL A 82 -13.82 -5.23 -17.16
CA VAL A 82 -13.20 -4.41 -18.21
C VAL A 82 -14.32 -3.86 -19.10
N GLU A 83 -14.26 -2.58 -19.47
CA GLU A 83 -15.32 -1.96 -20.26
C GLU A 83 -15.39 -2.65 -21.64
N GLY A 84 -16.50 -3.35 -21.91
CA GLY A 84 -16.72 -4.11 -23.14
C GLY A 84 -16.82 -5.62 -22.96
N ASP A 85 -16.36 -6.16 -21.82
CA ASP A 85 -16.35 -7.60 -21.53
C ASP A 85 -17.44 -7.95 -20.51
N ARG A 86 -18.69 -7.99 -21.00
CA ARG A 86 -19.88 -8.18 -20.15
C ARG A 86 -20.25 -9.64 -19.92
N ASP A 87 -19.73 -10.54 -20.74
CA ASP A 87 -20.34 -11.86 -20.85
C ASP A 87 -19.62 -12.95 -20.05
N LYS A 88 -18.32 -12.81 -19.71
CA LYS A 88 -17.60 -13.69 -18.77
C LYS A 88 -16.36 -12.98 -18.17
N PRO A 89 -16.36 -12.58 -16.89
CA PRO A 89 -15.15 -12.05 -16.27
C PRO A 89 -14.09 -13.16 -16.17
N SER A 90 -13.10 -13.10 -17.06
CA SER A 90 -11.86 -13.87 -16.93
C SER A 90 -10.87 -13.14 -16.05
N LEU A 91 -10.04 -13.89 -15.34
CA LEU A 91 -8.91 -13.33 -14.60
C LEU A 91 -8.01 -12.57 -15.56
N HIS A 92 -7.78 -11.29 -15.27
CA HIS A 92 -6.90 -10.44 -16.06
C HIS A 92 -5.80 -9.85 -15.19
N VAL A 93 -4.72 -9.43 -15.85
CA VAL A 93 -3.56 -8.83 -15.21
C VAL A 93 -3.23 -7.55 -15.96
N ASN A 94 -3.17 -6.44 -15.23
CA ASN A 94 -2.74 -5.16 -15.78
C ASN A 94 -1.42 -4.73 -15.16
N GLU A 95 -0.53 -4.24 -16.01
CA GLU A 95 0.74 -3.63 -15.60
C GLU A 95 0.52 -2.14 -15.34
N VAL A 96 0.96 -1.67 -14.18
CA VAL A 96 0.60 -0.34 -13.66
C VAL A 96 1.80 0.34 -13.02
N PHE A 97 1.80 1.66 -13.03
CA PHE A 97 2.65 2.44 -12.13
C PHE A 97 1.86 2.77 -10.88
N ALA A 98 2.43 2.48 -9.71
CA ALA A 98 1.87 2.79 -8.42
C ALA A 98 2.74 3.81 -7.68
N GLU A 99 2.11 4.63 -6.86
CA GLU A 99 2.70 5.76 -6.14
C GLU A 99 2.27 5.70 -4.66
N HIS A 100 3.17 6.03 -3.74
CA HIS A 100 2.91 6.09 -2.29
C HIS A 100 3.53 7.36 -1.68
N GLY A 101 3.01 7.78 -0.52
CA GLY A 101 3.47 8.96 0.20
C GLY A 101 2.83 10.25 -0.30
N TYR A 102 3.46 11.38 0.01
CA TYR A 102 2.91 12.73 -0.21
C TYR A 102 2.60 13.08 -1.69
N LYS A 103 3.20 12.37 -2.65
CA LYS A 103 2.92 12.51 -4.09
C LYS A 103 1.78 11.60 -4.57
N ALA A 104 1.43 10.59 -3.80
CA ALA A 104 0.35 9.67 -4.12
C ALA A 104 -1.00 10.31 -3.83
N CYS A 105 -2.03 9.87 -4.58
CA CYS A 105 -3.41 10.28 -4.35
C CYS A 105 -3.59 11.82 -4.28
N SER A 106 -2.76 12.57 -5.02
CA SER A 106 -2.62 14.02 -4.87
C SER A 106 -3.97 14.73 -4.95
N GLY A 107 -4.26 15.57 -3.94
CA GLY A 107 -5.53 16.30 -3.82
C GLY A 107 -6.64 15.53 -3.13
N CYS A 108 -6.36 14.34 -2.58
CA CYS A 108 -7.33 13.52 -1.86
C CYS A 108 -6.87 13.00 -0.50
N THR A 109 -5.59 13.11 -0.17
CA THR A 109 -5.03 12.59 1.07
C THR A 109 -4.21 13.67 1.76
N GLU A 110 -4.36 13.78 3.07
CA GLU A 110 -3.60 14.68 3.93
C GLU A 110 -3.04 13.92 5.14
N GLY A 111 -1.93 14.42 5.69
CA GLY A 111 -1.30 13.85 6.88
C GLY A 111 -1.04 12.34 6.76
N ASP A 112 -1.48 11.59 7.77
CA ASP A 112 -1.21 10.15 7.89
C ASP A 112 -1.84 9.31 6.75
N GLN A 113 -2.92 9.77 6.13
CA GLN A 113 -3.57 9.05 5.01
C GLN A 113 -2.60 8.83 3.83
N GLN A 114 -1.66 9.77 3.63
CA GLN A 114 -0.63 9.68 2.60
C GLN A 114 0.28 8.46 2.77
N TYR A 115 0.43 7.98 4.01
CA TYR A 115 1.26 6.83 4.36
C TYR A 115 0.45 5.54 4.62
N GLN A 116 -0.88 5.61 4.53
CA GLN A 116 -1.75 4.44 4.64
C GLN A 116 -2.18 3.91 3.26
N LEU A 117 -1.97 4.70 2.21
CA LEU A 117 -2.51 4.42 0.87
C LEU A 117 -1.41 4.32 -0.19
N VAL A 118 -1.67 3.46 -1.18
CA VAL A 118 -0.98 3.46 -2.47
C VAL A 118 -2.01 3.80 -3.54
N CYS A 119 -1.66 4.69 -4.47
CA CYS A 119 -2.53 5.04 -5.59
C CYS A 119 -1.87 4.66 -6.92
N LEU A 120 -2.67 4.23 -7.88
CA LEU A 120 -2.16 4.06 -9.24
C LEU A 120 -1.97 5.43 -9.90
N LYS A 121 -0.92 5.53 -10.71
CA LYS A 121 -0.76 6.62 -11.65
C LYS A 121 -1.95 6.61 -12.61
N ARG A 122 -2.60 7.76 -12.74
CA ARG A 122 -3.80 7.95 -13.56
C ARG A 122 -3.50 7.69 -15.04
N GLY A 123 -4.44 7.04 -15.71
CA GLY A 123 -4.45 6.75 -17.14
C GLY A 123 -5.83 6.26 -17.58
N ASP A 124 -6.11 6.32 -18.87
CA ASP A 124 -7.27 5.63 -19.44
C ASP A 124 -6.98 4.12 -19.53
N ASP A 125 -8.01 3.29 -19.40
CA ASP A 125 -7.97 1.82 -19.46
C ASP A 125 -7.07 1.15 -18.39
N ILE A 126 -6.72 1.90 -17.33
CA ILE A 126 -5.90 1.42 -16.22
C ILE A 126 -6.64 1.67 -14.90
N GLY A 127 -6.79 0.64 -14.08
CA GLY A 127 -7.37 0.76 -12.74
C GLY A 127 -7.94 -0.54 -12.22
N ILE A 128 -8.48 -0.48 -11.01
CA ILE A 128 -9.33 -1.53 -10.45
C ILE A 128 -10.81 -1.22 -10.72
N CYS A 129 -11.65 -2.24 -10.63
CA CYS A 129 -13.10 -2.11 -10.59
C CYS A 129 -13.71 -2.85 -9.38
N GLY A 130 -15.05 -2.87 -9.29
CA GLY A 130 -15.76 -3.38 -8.10
C GLY A 130 -15.37 -4.80 -7.68
N SER A 131 -15.19 -5.72 -8.64
CA SER A 131 -14.79 -7.11 -8.34
C SER A 131 -13.29 -7.30 -8.07
N ASP A 132 -12.50 -6.24 -8.12
CA ASP A 132 -11.07 -6.27 -7.78
C ASP A 132 -10.79 -5.81 -6.34
N ILE A 133 -11.79 -5.24 -5.65
CA ILE A 133 -11.64 -4.77 -4.26
C ILE A 133 -11.27 -5.96 -3.35
N GLY A 134 -10.28 -5.76 -2.47
CA GLY A 134 -9.64 -6.81 -1.69
C GLY A 134 -8.53 -7.58 -2.44
N GLY A 135 -8.37 -7.37 -3.75
CA GLY A 135 -7.31 -7.96 -4.56
C GLY A 135 -5.93 -7.35 -4.30
N PRO A 136 -4.84 -8.04 -4.64
CA PRO A 136 -3.48 -7.58 -4.35
C PRO A 136 -2.95 -6.59 -5.39
N LEU A 137 -2.21 -5.59 -4.93
CA LEU A 137 -1.21 -4.88 -5.73
C LEU A 137 0.13 -5.60 -5.55
N ILE A 138 0.75 -6.00 -6.65
CA ILE A 138 1.95 -6.83 -6.66
C ILE A 138 3.11 -6.04 -7.27
N CYS A 139 4.17 -5.81 -6.50
CA CYS A 139 5.40 -5.21 -7.02
C CYS A 139 6.56 -6.15 -6.68
N ASP A 140 7.49 -6.35 -7.61
CA ASP A 140 8.66 -7.22 -7.42
C ASP A 140 8.31 -8.64 -6.94
N GLY A 141 7.15 -9.15 -7.40
CA GLY A 141 6.64 -10.48 -7.03
C GLY A 141 6.08 -10.61 -5.61
N LYS A 142 5.95 -9.51 -4.85
CA LYS A 142 5.38 -9.49 -3.49
C LYS A 142 4.12 -8.64 -3.43
N ALA A 143 3.18 -9.00 -2.55
CA ALA A 143 2.03 -8.17 -2.24
C ALA A 143 2.45 -6.95 -1.42
N VAL A 144 2.16 -5.75 -1.93
CA VAL A 144 2.52 -4.48 -1.27
C VAL A 144 1.30 -3.74 -0.72
N ALA A 145 0.13 -3.95 -1.31
CA ALA A 145 -1.10 -3.24 -0.96
C ALA A 145 -2.34 -4.08 -1.30
N VAL A 146 -3.48 -3.74 -0.71
CA VAL A 146 -4.80 -4.38 -0.93
C VAL A 146 -5.76 -3.38 -1.55
N ALA A 147 -6.44 -3.75 -2.63
CA ALA A 147 -7.38 -2.88 -3.35
C ALA A 147 -8.50 -2.39 -2.41
N HIS A 148 -8.68 -1.07 -2.34
CA HIS A 148 -9.54 -0.42 -1.34
C HIS A 148 -10.72 0.31 -1.97
N LYS A 149 -10.45 1.35 -2.77
CA LYS A 149 -11.51 2.24 -3.25
C LYS A 149 -11.16 2.89 -4.58
N ILE A 150 -12.19 3.22 -5.35
CA ILE A 150 -12.12 4.04 -6.55
C ILE A 150 -12.85 5.35 -6.27
N PHE A 151 -12.22 6.48 -6.59
CA PHE A 151 -12.84 7.80 -6.46
C PHE A 151 -12.48 8.67 -7.65
N LYS A 152 -13.26 9.73 -7.88
CA LYS A 152 -12.94 10.72 -8.91
C LYS A 152 -11.95 11.73 -8.37
N VAL A 153 -11.05 12.20 -9.23
CA VAL A 153 -10.11 13.28 -8.91
C VAL A 153 -10.89 14.50 -8.39
N GLY A 154 -10.50 15.01 -7.23
CA GLY A 154 -11.17 16.14 -6.56
C GLY A 154 -12.49 15.80 -5.85
N GLN A 155 -12.91 14.53 -5.84
CA GLN A 155 -14.12 14.06 -5.13
C GLN A 155 -13.78 12.93 -4.16
N CYS A 156 -12.93 13.26 -3.19
CA CYS A 156 -12.30 12.31 -2.28
C CYS A 156 -13.14 12.02 -1.04
N ASN A 157 -13.99 12.98 -0.64
CA ASN A 157 -14.85 12.91 0.55
C ASN A 157 -16.19 12.22 0.30
N ASN A 158 -16.45 11.78 -0.93
CA ASN A 158 -17.72 11.12 -1.25
C ASN A 158 -17.69 9.71 -0.64
N SER A 159 -18.41 9.62 0.47
CA SER A 159 -18.50 8.50 1.39
C SER A 159 -18.85 7.21 0.63
N ARG A 160 -19.80 7.29 -0.33
CA ARG A 160 -20.17 6.18 -1.19
C ARG A 160 -19.52 6.29 -2.57
N PRO A 161 -18.92 5.21 -3.12
CA PRO A 161 -18.58 5.18 -4.53
C PRO A 161 -19.87 5.51 -5.28
N ASN A 162 -19.86 6.64 -5.99
CA ASN A 162 -20.97 6.99 -6.84
C ASN A 162 -21.18 5.77 -7.75
N ILE A 163 -22.36 5.13 -7.74
CA ILE A 163 -22.63 3.91 -8.54
C ILE A 163 -22.36 4.16 -10.04
N LYS A 164 -22.24 5.44 -10.43
CA LYS A 164 -21.87 5.93 -11.77
C LYS A 164 -20.37 6.20 -11.97
N THR A 165 -19.50 5.97 -10.98
CA THR A 165 -18.05 6.13 -11.15
C THR A 165 -17.59 4.99 -12.04
N LYS A 166 -17.35 5.33 -13.31
CA LYS A 166 -16.77 4.40 -14.27
C LYS A 166 -15.37 4.03 -13.83
N CYS A 167 -15.06 2.75 -13.81
CA CYS A 167 -13.70 2.24 -13.62
C CYS A 167 -12.86 2.54 -14.88
N HIS A 168 -11.53 2.44 -14.75
CA HIS A 168 -10.58 2.52 -15.87
C HIS A 168 -10.62 3.85 -16.64
N ARG A 169 -10.88 4.96 -15.95
CA ARG A 169 -10.89 6.29 -16.55
C ARG A 169 -9.82 7.19 -15.93
N LYS A 170 -9.19 8.05 -16.74
CA LYS A 170 -8.19 9.02 -16.25
C LYS A 170 -8.69 9.95 -15.15
N GLU A 171 -9.99 10.22 -15.08
CA GLU A 171 -10.61 11.03 -14.03
C GLU A 171 -10.82 10.26 -12.72
N THR A 172 -10.50 8.97 -12.68
CA THR A 172 -10.57 8.14 -11.49
C THR A 172 -9.20 7.79 -10.94
N VAL A 173 -9.16 7.53 -9.65
CA VAL A 173 -7.99 7.07 -8.92
C VAL A 173 -8.35 5.73 -8.29
N SER A 174 -7.49 4.74 -8.52
CA SER A 174 -7.54 3.45 -7.84
C SER A 174 -6.63 3.51 -6.63
N ALA A 175 -7.20 3.38 -5.43
CA ALA A 175 -6.48 3.41 -4.17
C ALA A 175 -6.47 2.05 -3.49
N PHE A 176 -5.39 1.79 -2.78
CA PHE A 176 -5.08 0.54 -2.11
C PHE A 176 -4.62 0.83 -0.69
N MET A 177 -4.98 -0.03 0.27
CA MET A 177 -4.40 -0.02 1.61
C MET A 177 -2.96 -0.53 1.54
N TYR A 178 -2.00 0.30 1.91
CA TYR A 178 -0.60 -0.10 1.97
C TYR A 178 -0.41 -1.13 3.10
N ILE A 179 0.11 -2.32 2.80
CA ILE A 179 0.16 -3.44 3.76
C ILE A 179 1.16 -3.18 4.89
N CYS A 180 2.21 -2.43 4.61
CA CYS A 180 3.36 -2.30 5.48
C CYS A 180 3.06 -1.90 6.94
N PRO A 181 2.22 -0.89 7.24
CA PRO A 181 1.91 -0.51 8.62
C PRO A 181 1.10 -1.59 9.37
N TYR A 182 0.54 -2.56 8.65
CA TYR A 182 -0.31 -3.61 9.20
C TYR A 182 0.45 -4.91 9.47
N LEU A 183 1.72 -5.04 9.06
CA LEU A 183 2.49 -6.28 9.20
C LEU A 183 2.54 -6.79 10.65
N GLY A 184 2.77 -5.91 11.63
CA GLY A 184 2.77 -6.29 13.04
C GLY A 184 1.40 -6.68 13.60
N TRP A 185 0.30 -6.27 12.96
CA TRP A 185 -1.04 -6.79 13.27
C TRP A 185 -1.27 -8.13 12.58
N ILE A 186 -0.91 -8.28 11.30
CA ILE A 186 -1.06 -9.52 10.53
C ILE A 186 -0.27 -10.67 11.18
N SER A 187 0.96 -10.40 11.64
CA SER A 187 1.83 -11.40 12.26
C SER A 187 1.28 -12.02 13.56
N LYS A 188 0.23 -11.43 14.16
CA LYS A 188 -0.47 -12.00 15.31
C LYS A 188 -1.39 -13.17 14.93
N TYR A 189 -1.75 -13.28 13.66
CA TYR A 189 -2.72 -14.24 13.14
C TYR A 189 -2.14 -15.17 12.07
N VAL A 190 -1.10 -14.74 11.36
CA VAL A 190 -0.53 -15.48 10.23
C VAL A 190 0.96 -15.73 10.48
N ASP A 191 1.30 -17.00 10.72
CA ASP A 191 2.67 -17.45 10.88
C ASP A 191 3.53 -17.13 9.64
N ARG A 192 4.83 -16.94 9.85
CA ARG A 192 5.81 -16.66 8.78
C ARG A 192 5.53 -15.39 7.96
N THR A 193 4.78 -14.45 8.52
CA THR A 193 4.60 -13.11 7.97
C THR A 193 5.69 -12.17 8.51
N PRO A 194 6.22 -11.24 7.70
CA PRO A 194 7.06 -10.16 8.22
C PRO A 194 6.35 -9.39 9.35
N VAL A 195 7.09 -8.97 10.37
CA VAL A 195 6.54 -8.22 11.52
C VAL A 195 6.55 -6.69 11.30
N SER A 196 7.37 -6.22 10.37
CA SER A 196 7.55 -4.81 10.04
C SER A 196 8.17 -4.70 8.65
N CYS A 197 8.08 -3.51 8.03
CA CYS A 197 8.90 -3.21 6.86
C CYS A 197 10.23 -2.57 7.22
N GLY A 198 11.11 -2.59 6.24
CA GLY A 198 12.50 -2.25 6.43
C GLY A 198 13.19 -3.40 7.14
N LYS A 199 14.44 -3.65 6.77
CA LYS A 199 15.28 -4.50 7.60
C LYS A 199 15.28 -3.85 8.98
N ASN A 200 14.86 -4.59 10.02
CA ASN A 200 15.47 -4.42 11.32
C ASN A 200 16.96 -4.69 11.10
N LEU A 201 17.70 -3.69 10.64
CA LEU A 201 19.11 -3.61 10.96
C LEU A 201 19.09 -3.44 12.48
N LEU A 202 19.01 -4.56 13.18
CA LEU A 202 19.59 -4.70 14.50
C LEU A 202 21.08 -4.45 14.30
N LEU A 203 21.45 -3.19 14.12
CA LEU A 203 22.65 -2.69 14.74
C LEU A 203 22.37 -2.90 16.22
N SER A 204 22.92 -3.98 16.76
CA SER A 204 23.53 -3.89 18.08
C SER A 204 24.65 -2.85 18.00
N SER A 205 24.32 -1.58 17.77
CA SER A 205 25.22 -0.48 18.11
C SER A 205 25.01 -0.29 19.60
N ALA A 206 25.90 -0.93 20.35
CA ALA A 206 26.24 -0.51 21.69
C ALA A 206 26.21 1.03 21.76
N ASN A 207 25.39 1.53 22.68
CA ASN A 207 25.59 2.75 23.44
C ASN A 207 26.46 3.82 22.75
N SER A 208 25.83 4.72 22.01
CA SER A 208 26.38 6.06 21.80
C SER A 208 25.31 7.07 22.20
N ARG A 209 25.35 7.46 23.48
CA ARG A 209 24.90 8.80 23.86
C ARG A 209 25.75 9.76 23.02
N ALA A 210 25.13 10.41 22.05
CA ALA A 210 25.68 11.64 21.54
C ALA A 210 25.54 12.66 22.68
N GLU A 211 26.53 12.71 23.58
CA GLU A 211 26.76 13.92 24.33
C GLU A 211 27.20 14.97 23.31
N LEU A 212 26.35 15.97 23.12
CA LEU A 212 26.68 17.19 22.41
C LEU A 212 27.82 17.85 23.19
N ASP A 213 29.04 17.69 22.69
CA ASP A 213 30.25 18.24 23.30
C ASP A 213 30.18 19.77 23.28
N PHE A 214 29.82 20.35 24.42
CA PHE A 214 29.65 21.79 24.62
C PHE A 214 30.94 22.57 24.27
N PHE A 215 32.10 21.93 24.36
CA PHE A 215 33.39 22.52 24.00
C PHE A 215 33.57 22.72 22.48
N ALA A 216 33.02 21.81 21.65
CA ALA A 216 33.10 21.94 20.20
C ALA A 216 32.24 23.11 19.69
N ILE A 217 31.08 23.33 20.30
CA ILE A 217 30.20 24.47 19.99
C ILE A 217 30.87 25.79 20.44
N LEU A 218 31.48 25.83 21.63
CA LEU A 218 32.17 27.03 22.11
C LEU A 218 33.39 27.40 21.23
N GLN A 219 34.12 26.43 20.68
CA GLN A 219 35.22 26.69 19.74
C GLN A 219 34.75 27.27 18.40
N LEU A 220 33.60 26.84 17.89
CA LEU A 220 32.98 27.40 16.69
C LEU A 220 32.48 28.84 16.91
N PHE A 221 31.95 29.16 18.09
CA PHE A 221 31.56 30.54 18.44
C PHE A 221 32.77 31.47 18.64
N LEU A 222 33.87 31.00 19.23
CA LEU A 222 35.06 31.83 19.42
C LEU A 222 35.84 32.08 18.11
N SER A 223 35.82 31.12 17.17
CA SER A 223 36.46 31.28 15.87
C SER A 223 35.70 32.23 14.94
N THR A 224 34.36 32.25 15.00
CA THR A 224 33.54 33.21 14.24
C THR A 224 33.67 34.65 14.75
N ILE A 225 33.81 34.86 16.07
CA ILE A 225 34.07 36.19 16.64
C ILE A 225 35.43 36.75 16.17
N ARG A 226 36.48 35.91 16.08
CA ARG A 226 37.80 36.35 15.56
C ARG A 226 37.78 36.79 14.09
N ILE A 227 36.92 36.18 13.28
CA ILE A 227 36.81 36.53 11.85
C ILE A 227 36.10 37.88 11.68
N ILE A 228 35.09 38.18 12.51
CA ILE A 228 34.35 39.45 12.42
C ILE A 228 35.24 40.63 12.88
N SER A 229 36.13 40.45 13.85
CA SER A 229 37.05 41.53 14.29
C SER A 229 38.14 41.89 13.28
N HIS A 230 38.36 41.10 12.22
CA HIS A 230 39.39 41.38 11.22
C HIS A 230 38.88 42.14 9.98
N PHE A 231 37.56 42.37 9.86
CA PHE A 231 36.94 43.02 8.69
C PHE A 231 36.47 44.46 8.92
N THR A 232 36.87 45.10 10.03
CA THR A 232 36.46 46.47 10.37
C THR A 232 37.61 47.49 10.43
N VAL A 233 38.62 47.35 9.57
CA VAL A 233 39.54 48.45 9.23
C VAL A 233 39.93 48.35 7.75
N LEU A 234 39.17 49.03 6.89
CA LEU A 234 39.59 49.73 5.68
C LEU A 234 38.41 50.48 5.06
#